data_AF-A0A6C0LCC4-F1
#
_entry.id   AF-A0A6C0LCC4-F1
#
_cell.length_a   1.000
_cell.length_b   1.000
_cell.length_c   1.000
_cell.angle_alpha   90.00
_cell.angle_beta   90.00
_cell.angle_gamma   90.00
#
_symmetry.space_group_name_H-M   'P 1'
#
loop_
_entity.id
_entity.type
_entity.pdbx_description
1 polymer ?
#
loop_
_entity_poly.entity_id
_entity_poly.type
_entity_poly.pdbx_seq_one_letter_code
_entity_poly.pdbx_strand_id
1 'polypeptide(L)'
;MKKNLSIIVASTLKYGIGYDNKLCWNIPAELKYFRHITTSCLRENTKNCIIMGKNTWYSLPKAPLKNRVNIIISSNDYDKIAKEISELTDKTTTVYVFKTIEDALIYIESDDIIESSFIIGGAQLYNSFLEKHIKDIKSIYWSIIYDKDYTCDKFIASNVIYNHFSFQKEDIIINDKYISMYGVNKNNLNSIIDEPPD
;
A
#
# COMPACT_ATOMS: atom_id res chain seq x y z
N MET A 1 -13.43 -14.79 6.95
CA MET A 1 -12.57 -13.80 7.63
C MET A 1 -12.09 -12.81 6.59
N LYS A 2 -12.05 -11.51 6.91
CA LYS A 2 -11.58 -10.47 5.99
C LYS A 2 -10.07 -10.63 5.75
N LYS A 3 -9.61 -10.53 4.51
CA LYS A 3 -8.18 -10.63 4.17
C LYS A 3 -7.40 -9.44 4.73
N ASN A 4 -6.10 -9.63 4.95
CA ASN A 4 -5.27 -8.58 5.52
C ASN A 4 -5.11 -7.43 4.50
N LEU A 5 -5.46 -6.21 4.90
CA LEU A 5 -5.23 -4.99 4.15
C LEU A 5 -4.24 -4.11 4.90
N SER A 6 -3.13 -3.74 4.28
CA SER A 6 -2.09 -2.90 4.89
C SER A 6 -1.78 -1.68 4.03
N ILE A 7 -1.32 -0.59 4.63
CA ILE A 7 -0.65 0.49 3.90
C ILE A 7 0.84 0.17 3.84
N ILE A 8 1.50 0.42 2.71
CA ILE A 8 2.97 0.46 2.64
C ILE A 8 3.40 1.77 1.99
N VAL A 9 4.14 2.59 2.72
CA VAL A 9 4.47 3.95 2.29
C VAL A 9 5.88 4.33 2.71
N ALA A 10 6.56 5.05 1.83
CA ALA A 10 7.78 5.78 2.15
C ALA A 10 7.49 7.29 2.11
N SER A 11 7.96 8.03 3.11
CA SER A 11 7.81 9.48 3.19
C SER A 11 9.08 10.16 3.71
N THR A 12 9.24 11.44 3.44
CA THR A 12 10.24 12.28 4.12
C THR A 12 9.86 12.51 5.60
N LEU A 13 10.78 13.12 6.36
CA LEU A 13 10.50 13.66 7.71
C LEU A 13 9.32 14.66 7.76
N LYS A 14 8.99 15.29 6.62
CA LYS A 14 7.86 16.21 6.48
C LYS A 14 6.64 15.53 5.84
N TYR A 15 6.59 14.19 5.86
CA TYR A 15 5.50 13.36 5.35
C TYR A 15 5.21 13.51 3.85
N GLY A 16 6.19 14.05 3.10
CA GLY A 16 6.14 14.15 1.66
C GLY A 16 6.44 12.80 1.01
N ILE A 17 5.64 12.41 0.02
CA ILE A 17 5.72 11.08 -0.60
C ILE A 17 6.11 11.12 -2.09
N GLY A 18 6.19 12.30 -2.67
CA GLY A 18 6.49 12.48 -4.09
C GLY A 18 6.41 13.93 -4.55
N TYR A 19 6.91 14.15 -5.76
CA TYR A 19 6.91 15.42 -6.47
C TYR A 19 6.69 15.16 -7.96
N ASP A 20 5.80 15.92 -8.60
CA ASP A 20 5.52 15.80 -10.04
C ASP A 20 5.22 14.35 -10.48
N ASN A 21 4.35 13.69 -9.69
CA ASN A 21 3.98 12.28 -9.84
C ASN A 21 5.15 11.29 -9.83
N LYS A 22 6.31 11.64 -9.28
CA LYS A 22 7.47 10.74 -9.14
C LYS A 22 7.92 10.64 -7.68
N LEU A 23 8.64 9.56 -7.37
CA LEU A 23 9.36 9.47 -6.10
C LEU A 23 10.53 10.47 -6.12
N CYS A 24 10.71 11.21 -5.03
CA CYS A 24 11.77 12.21 -4.92
C CYS A 24 13.15 11.58 -4.68
N TRP A 25 13.19 10.32 -4.24
CA TRP A 25 14.39 9.59 -3.87
C TRP A 25 14.58 8.34 -4.72
N ASN A 26 15.83 7.87 -4.75
CA ASN A 26 16.20 6.57 -5.31
C ASN A 26 17.06 5.82 -4.29
N ILE A 27 16.40 5.04 -3.43
CA ILE A 27 17.04 4.28 -2.34
C ILE A 27 16.81 2.79 -2.62
N PRO A 28 17.75 2.10 -3.28
CA PRO A 28 17.56 0.70 -3.69
C PRO A 28 17.26 -0.27 -2.55
N ALA A 29 17.78 -0.01 -1.35
CA ALA A 29 17.50 -0.83 -0.17
C ALA A 29 16.03 -0.74 0.26
N GLU A 30 15.45 0.46 0.24
CA GLU A 30 14.03 0.67 0.55
C GLU A 30 13.13 0.04 -0.52
N LEU A 31 13.47 0.21 -1.80
CA LEU A 31 12.73 -0.43 -2.90
C LEU A 31 12.81 -1.97 -2.83
N LYS A 32 13.94 -2.54 -2.41
CA LYS A 32 14.08 -3.98 -2.14
C LYS A 32 13.18 -4.42 -1.00
N TYR A 33 13.09 -3.63 0.06
CA TYR A 33 12.21 -3.89 1.20
C TYR A 33 10.72 -3.84 0.79
N PHE A 34 10.31 -2.79 0.08
CA PHE A 34 8.97 -2.69 -0.53
C PHE A 34 8.63 -3.91 -1.39
N ARG A 35 9.56 -4.31 -2.28
CA ARG A 35 9.38 -5.49 -3.11
C ARG A 35 9.23 -6.74 -2.26
N HIS A 36 10.09 -6.95 -1.27
CA HIS A 36 10.05 -8.10 -0.38
C HIS A 36 8.67 -8.22 0.29
N ILE A 37 8.24 -7.19 1.03
CA ILE A 37 6.93 -7.20 1.71
C ILE A 37 5.79 -7.50 0.73
N THR A 38 5.76 -6.78 -0.39
CA THR A 38 4.64 -6.90 -1.33
C THR A 38 4.65 -8.18 -2.15
N THR A 39 5.73 -8.99 -2.14
CA THR A 39 5.79 -10.28 -2.88
C THR A 39 5.83 -11.52 -2.00
N SER A 40 6.10 -11.37 -0.70
CA SER A 40 6.21 -12.51 0.22
C SER A 40 4.82 -13.01 0.63
N CYS A 41 4.52 -14.27 0.29
CA CYS A 41 3.31 -14.97 0.73
C CYS A 41 3.70 -16.14 1.66
N LEU A 42 2.84 -16.44 2.62
CA LEU A 42 2.98 -17.53 3.58
C LEU A 42 2.42 -18.84 3.02
N ARG A 43 1.30 -18.77 2.28
CA ARG A 43 0.68 -19.95 1.68
C ARG A 43 1.27 -20.21 0.31
N GLU A 44 1.34 -21.48 -0.06
CA GLU A 44 1.70 -21.87 -1.42
C GLU A 44 0.59 -21.49 -2.40
N ASN A 45 0.97 -21.23 -3.66
CA ASN A 45 0.06 -20.91 -4.76
C ASN A 45 -0.82 -19.66 -4.55
N THR A 46 -0.42 -18.76 -3.64
CA THR A 46 -1.07 -17.46 -3.43
C THR A 46 -0.19 -16.32 -3.95
N LYS A 47 -0.80 -15.15 -4.09
CA LYS A 47 -0.14 -13.89 -4.41
C LYS A 47 -0.63 -12.80 -3.48
N ASN A 48 0.22 -11.82 -3.24
CA ASN A 48 -0.23 -10.56 -2.65
C ASN A 48 -0.78 -9.64 -3.73
N CYS A 49 -1.71 -8.78 -3.32
CA CYS A 49 -2.30 -7.75 -4.15
C CYS A 49 -1.73 -6.38 -3.77
N ILE A 50 -1.47 -5.53 -4.76
CA ILE A 50 -1.12 -4.13 -4.56
C ILE A 50 -2.20 -3.24 -5.17
N ILE A 51 -2.60 -2.22 -4.42
CA ILE A 51 -3.68 -1.29 -4.77
C ILE A 51 -3.08 0.09 -4.95
N MET A 52 -3.31 0.70 -6.10
CA MET A 52 -2.76 2.01 -6.43
C MET A 52 -3.73 2.90 -7.19
N GLY A 53 -3.54 4.20 -7.13
CA GLY A 53 -4.26 5.15 -7.98
C GLY A 53 -3.64 5.29 -9.36
N LYS A 54 -4.40 5.86 -10.31
CA LYS A 54 -3.97 6.12 -11.70
C LYS A 54 -2.57 6.76 -11.82
N ASN A 55 -2.30 7.83 -11.08
CA ASN A 55 -1.02 8.53 -11.24
C ASN A 55 0.17 7.68 -10.76
N THR A 56 -0.04 6.86 -9.72
CA THR A 56 0.98 5.91 -9.26
C THR A 56 1.23 4.83 -10.30
N TRP A 57 0.16 4.32 -10.93
CA TRP A 57 0.29 3.36 -12.02
C TRP A 57 1.18 3.88 -13.16
N TYR A 58 0.94 5.13 -13.60
CA TYR A 58 1.72 5.74 -14.67
C TYR A 58 3.12 6.21 -14.25
N SER A 59 3.40 6.33 -12.94
CA SER A 59 4.72 6.68 -12.45
C SER A 59 5.66 5.50 -12.26
N LEU A 60 5.14 4.28 -12.31
CA LEU A 60 5.95 3.07 -12.17
C LEU A 60 6.98 3.00 -13.32
N PRO A 61 8.27 2.85 -13.01
CA PRO A 61 9.31 2.74 -14.04
C PRO A 61 9.17 1.44 -14.86
N LYS A 62 8.55 0.40 -14.27
CA LYS A 62 8.26 -0.89 -14.90
C LYS A 62 6.90 -1.40 -14.44
N ALA A 63 5.86 -1.05 -15.17
CA ALA A 63 4.51 -1.59 -14.98
C ALA A 63 4.26 -2.79 -15.92
N PRO A 64 3.49 -3.81 -15.49
CA PRO A 64 3.01 -4.04 -14.13
C PRO A 64 4.10 -4.55 -13.17
N LEU A 65 3.84 -4.47 -11.87
CA LEU A 65 4.73 -5.00 -10.85
C LEU A 65 4.56 -6.53 -10.74
N LYS A 66 5.52 -7.27 -11.28
CA LYS A 66 5.53 -8.76 -11.34
C LYS A 66 5.34 -9.42 -9.98
N ASN A 67 4.85 -10.67 -10.01
CA ASN A 67 4.61 -11.56 -8.85
C ASN A 67 3.56 -11.05 -7.85
N ARG A 68 2.71 -10.13 -8.29
CA ARG A 68 1.62 -9.53 -7.51
C ARG A 68 0.39 -9.39 -8.39
N VAL A 69 -0.79 -9.38 -7.78
CA VAL A 69 -2.00 -8.84 -8.42
C VAL A 69 -1.92 -7.32 -8.35
N ASN A 70 -2.03 -6.64 -9.50
CA ASN A 70 -1.99 -5.18 -9.58
C ASN A 70 -3.41 -4.65 -9.72
N ILE A 71 -3.88 -3.88 -8.75
CA ILE A 71 -5.19 -3.22 -8.78
C ILE A 71 -5.00 -1.72 -8.91
N ILE A 72 -5.67 -1.13 -9.90
CA ILE A 72 -5.67 0.30 -10.18
C ILE A 72 -7.07 0.86 -9.87
N ILE A 73 -7.13 1.91 -9.07
CA ILE A 73 -8.39 2.62 -8.79
C ILE A 73 -8.42 3.89 -9.64
N SER A 74 -9.43 3.97 -10.51
CA SER A 74 -9.68 5.14 -11.35
C SER A 74 -11.13 5.16 -11.82
N SER A 75 -11.86 6.23 -11.50
CA SER A 75 -13.23 6.42 -11.98
C SER A 75 -13.24 7.04 -13.38
N ASN A 76 -12.65 8.24 -13.54
CA ASN A 76 -12.75 9.02 -14.78
C ASN A 76 -11.98 8.42 -15.96
N ASP A 77 -10.89 7.70 -15.71
CA ASP A 77 -10.06 7.09 -16.76
C ASP A 77 -10.20 5.57 -16.80
N TYR A 78 -11.28 5.02 -16.23
CA TYR A 78 -11.50 3.57 -16.16
C TYR A 78 -11.39 2.91 -17.53
N ASP A 79 -12.15 3.38 -18.52
CA ASP A 79 -12.23 2.74 -19.84
C ASP A 79 -10.89 2.81 -20.59
N LYS A 80 -10.17 3.94 -20.43
CA LYS A 80 -8.83 4.12 -20.99
C LYS A 80 -7.85 3.11 -20.40
N ILE A 81 -7.79 3.02 -19.07
CA ILE A 81 -6.87 2.11 -18.37
C ILE A 81 -7.24 0.66 -18.67
N ALA A 82 -8.52 0.32 -18.70
CA ALA A 82 -9.00 -1.03 -19.03
C ALA A 82 -8.52 -1.46 -20.43
N LYS A 83 -8.61 -0.55 -21.41
CA LYS A 83 -8.07 -0.78 -22.75
C LYS A 83 -6.55 -0.99 -22.74
N GLU A 84 -5.80 -0.11 -22.09
CA GLU A 84 -4.34 -0.23 -21.96
C GLU A 84 -3.92 -1.57 -21.31
N ILE A 85 -4.66 -2.01 -20.28
CA ILE A 85 -4.43 -3.30 -19.61
C ILE A 85 -4.64 -4.48 -20.57
N SER A 86 -5.71 -4.45 -21.38
CA SER A 86 -6.00 -5.52 -22.35
C SER A 86 -4.90 -5.69 -23.40
N GLU A 87 -4.22 -4.60 -23.73
CA GLU A 87 -3.13 -4.53 -24.71
C GLU A 87 -1.76 -4.88 -24.11
N LEU A 88 -1.65 -5.09 -22.80
CA LEU A 88 -0.38 -5.47 -22.15
C LEU A 88 0.19 -6.76 -22.74
N THR A 89 1.48 -6.74 -23.05
CA THR A 89 2.22 -7.89 -23.59
C THR A 89 2.58 -8.92 -22.52
N ASP A 90 2.80 -8.48 -21.28
CA ASP A 90 2.98 -9.39 -20.14
C ASP A 90 1.63 -9.98 -19.72
N LYS A 91 1.37 -11.22 -20.17
CA LYS A 91 0.18 -11.98 -19.78
C LYS A 91 0.36 -12.79 -18.49
N THR A 92 1.54 -12.74 -17.87
CA THR A 92 1.85 -13.50 -16.64
C THR A 92 1.52 -12.72 -15.36
N THR A 93 1.45 -11.39 -15.46
CA THR A 93 1.09 -10.52 -14.34
C THR A 93 -0.37 -10.12 -14.42
N THR A 94 -1.12 -10.43 -13.36
CA THR A 94 -2.54 -10.08 -13.27
C THR A 94 -2.71 -8.60 -12.96
N VAL A 95 -3.52 -7.90 -13.76
CA VAL A 95 -3.80 -6.47 -13.61
C VAL A 95 -5.30 -6.22 -13.75
N TYR A 96 -5.88 -5.47 -12.84
CA TYR A 96 -7.27 -5.03 -12.88
C TYR A 96 -7.38 -3.53 -12.65
N VAL A 97 -8.44 -2.94 -13.18
CA VAL A 97 -8.86 -1.59 -12.87
C VAL A 97 -10.27 -1.61 -12.31
N PHE A 98 -10.53 -0.81 -11.28
CA PHE A 98 -11.85 -0.63 -10.68
C PHE A 98 -12.21 0.86 -10.60
N LYS A 99 -13.50 1.16 -10.69
CA LYS A 99 -14.01 2.55 -10.58
C LYS A 99 -13.99 3.05 -9.14
N THR A 100 -14.19 2.17 -8.18
CA THR A 100 -14.34 2.48 -6.75
C THR A 100 -13.41 1.64 -5.89
N ILE A 101 -13.18 2.10 -4.66
CA ILE A 101 -12.41 1.33 -3.66
C ILE A 101 -13.22 0.11 -3.22
N GLU A 102 -14.52 0.27 -3.07
CA GLU A 102 -15.46 -0.75 -2.61
C GLU A 102 -15.48 -1.96 -3.55
N ASP A 103 -15.59 -1.74 -4.86
CA ASP A 103 -15.57 -2.83 -5.85
C ASP A 103 -14.25 -3.61 -5.80
N ALA A 104 -13.13 -2.90 -5.64
CA ALA A 104 -11.82 -3.52 -5.52
C ALA A 104 -11.70 -4.35 -4.24
N LEU A 105 -12.22 -3.86 -3.10
CA LEU A 105 -12.23 -4.61 -1.85
C LEU A 105 -13.11 -5.85 -1.94
N ILE A 106 -14.28 -5.78 -2.59
CA ILE A 106 -15.15 -6.94 -2.82
C ILE A 106 -14.41 -8.01 -3.64
N TYR A 107 -13.74 -7.61 -4.72
CA TYR A 107 -12.94 -8.53 -5.53
C TYR A 107 -11.78 -9.16 -4.75
N ILE A 108 -11.06 -8.35 -3.96
CA ILE A 108 -9.97 -8.84 -3.11
C ILE A 108 -10.46 -9.93 -2.17
N GLU A 109 -11.61 -9.72 -1.52
CA GLU A 109 -12.16 -10.70 -0.59
C GLU A 109 -12.62 -11.98 -1.29
N SER A 110 -13.15 -11.90 -2.51
CA SER A 110 -13.67 -13.07 -3.23
C SER A 110 -12.59 -13.93 -3.92
N ASP A 111 -11.39 -13.41 -4.18
CA ASP A 111 -10.36 -14.15 -4.92
C ASP A 111 -9.38 -14.91 -4.00
N ASP A 112 -9.53 -16.22 -3.88
CA ASP A 112 -8.73 -17.07 -2.97
C ASP A 112 -7.21 -17.08 -3.22
N ILE A 113 -6.76 -16.66 -4.42
CA ILE A 113 -5.33 -16.53 -4.74
C ILE A 113 -4.75 -15.34 -3.97
N ILE A 114 -5.55 -14.31 -3.69
CA ILE A 114 -5.10 -13.14 -2.94
C ILE A 114 -4.97 -13.49 -1.45
N GLU A 115 -3.74 -13.41 -0.92
CA GLU A 115 -3.45 -13.65 0.49
C GLU A 115 -3.51 -12.39 1.34
N SER A 116 -2.78 -11.36 0.93
CA SER A 116 -2.75 -10.05 1.59
C SER A 116 -2.75 -8.94 0.55
N SER A 117 -3.28 -7.78 0.93
CA SER A 117 -3.39 -6.60 0.07
C SER A 117 -2.64 -5.41 0.65
N PHE A 118 -1.98 -4.64 -0.22
CA PHE A 118 -1.16 -3.50 0.15
C PHE A 118 -1.57 -2.26 -0.64
N ILE A 119 -1.97 -1.20 0.06
CA ILE A 119 -2.20 0.12 -0.54
C ILE A 119 -0.82 0.75 -0.72
N ILE A 120 -0.47 1.08 -1.98
CA ILE A 120 0.85 1.61 -2.35
C ILE A 120 0.78 3.06 -2.87
N GLY A 121 -0.38 3.71 -2.71
CA GLY A 121 -0.56 5.14 -2.93
C GLY A 121 -1.30 5.49 -4.22
N GLY A 122 -1.29 6.74 -4.68
CA GLY A 122 -0.58 7.90 -4.14
C GLY A 122 -1.36 8.63 -3.05
N ALA A 123 -1.03 9.90 -2.81
CA ALA A 123 -1.60 10.71 -1.72
C ALA A 123 -3.13 10.66 -1.67
N GLN A 124 -3.81 10.83 -2.82
CA GLN A 124 -5.27 10.78 -2.87
C GLN A 124 -5.81 9.42 -2.39
N LEU A 125 -5.21 8.31 -2.85
CA LEU A 125 -5.67 6.97 -2.48
C LEU A 125 -5.35 6.68 -1.00
N TYR A 126 -4.13 6.97 -0.55
CA TYR A 126 -3.76 6.83 0.86
C TYR A 126 -4.73 7.59 1.76
N ASN A 127 -4.96 8.86 1.47
CA ASN A 127 -5.79 9.72 2.32
C ASN A 127 -7.26 9.29 2.26
N SER A 128 -7.76 8.80 1.12
CA SER A 128 -9.12 8.24 1.04
C SER A 128 -9.28 6.99 1.91
N PHE A 129 -8.29 6.08 1.91
CA PHE A 129 -8.30 4.90 2.78
C PHE A 129 -8.18 5.27 4.26
N LEU A 130 -7.27 6.20 4.61
CA LEU A 130 -7.08 6.69 5.97
C LEU A 130 -8.32 7.41 6.52
N GLU A 131 -9.07 8.12 5.67
CA GLU A 131 -10.27 8.84 6.08
C GLU A 131 -11.50 7.94 6.17
N LYS A 132 -11.75 7.12 5.15
CA LYS A 132 -13.04 6.41 4.98
C LYS A 132 -12.98 4.92 5.34
N HIS A 133 -11.80 4.32 5.26
CA HIS A 133 -11.59 2.87 5.41
C HIS A 133 -10.59 2.55 6.53
N ILE A 134 -10.41 3.44 7.50
CA ILE A 134 -9.44 3.24 8.59
C ILE A 134 -9.71 1.96 9.37
N LYS A 135 -10.96 1.52 9.48
CA LYS A 135 -11.33 0.27 10.17
C LYS A 135 -10.96 -0.98 9.37
N ASP A 136 -10.80 -0.85 8.06
CA ASP A 136 -10.45 -1.96 7.17
C ASP A 136 -8.94 -2.21 7.12
N ILE A 137 -8.14 -1.19 7.46
CA ILE A 137 -6.68 -1.27 7.43
C ILE A 137 -6.17 -1.96 8.69
N LYS A 138 -5.50 -3.10 8.52
CA LYS A 138 -4.93 -3.86 9.63
C LYS A 138 -3.64 -3.24 10.18
N SER A 139 -2.77 -2.82 9.28
CA SER A 139 -1.44 -2.37 9.62
C SER A 139 -0.85 -1.41 8.58
N ILE A 140 0.28 -0.80 8.93
CA ILE A 140 1.05 0.08 8.07
C ILE A 140 2.54 -0.28 8.14
N TYR A 141 3.17 -0.39 6.98
CA TYR A 141 4.63 -0.42 6.84
C TYR A 141 5.07 0.98 6.42
N TRP A 142 5.77 1.69 7.29
CA TRP A 142 6.13 3.08 7.08
C TRP A 142 7.64 3.29 7.09
N SER A 143 8.20 3.62 5.93
CA SER A 143 9.59 4.05 5.79
C SER A 143 9.70 5.58 5.86
N ILE A 144 10.47 6.11 6.80
CA ILE A 144 10.82 7.53 6.94
C ILE A 144 12.21 7.75 6.36
N ILE A 145 12.28 8.48 5.24
CA ILE A 145 13.51 8.82 4.53
C ILE A 145 14.11 10.11 5.12
N TYR A 146 15.41 10.08 5.42
CA TYR A 146 16.15 11.21 6.01
C TYR A 146 17.56 11.41 5.44
N ASP A 147 17.91 10.75 4.33
CA ASP A 147 19.25 10.90 3.75
C ASP A 147 19.52 12.30 3.20
N LYS A 148 18.46 12.99 2.73
CA LYS A 148 18.51 14.35 2.17
C LYS A 148 17.17 15.06 2.39
N ASP A 149 17.19 16.38 2.27
CA ASP A 149 15.98 17.19 2.16
C ASP A 149 15.41 17.11 0.74
N TYR A 150 14.21 16.54 0.62
CA TYR A 150 13.48 16.45 -0.65
C TYR A 150 12.31 17.43 -0.70
N THR A 151 12.19 18.14 -1.82
CA THR A 151 10.97 18.89 -2.14
C THR A 151 9.85 17.93 -2.52
N CYS A 152 8.67 18.08 -1.93
CA CYS A 152 7.50 17.23 -2.17
C CYS A 152 6.27 18.10 -2.42
N ASP A 153 5.36 17.64 -3.28
CA ASP A 153 4.05 18.26 -3.54
C ASP A 153 2.87 17.33 -3.19
N LYS A 154 3.16 16.06 -2.89
CA LYS A 154 2.21 15.06 -2.40
C LYS A 154 2.55 14.67 -0.97
N PHE A 155 1.54 14.58 -0.12
CA PHE A 155 1.69 14.30 1.31
C PHE A 155 0.67 13.27 1.77
N ILE A 156 1.07 12.46 2.74
CA ILE A 156 0.18 11.53 3.44
C ILE A 156 -0.31 12.15 4.75
N ALA A 157 -1.56 11.86 5.14
CA ALA A 157 -2.17 12.36 6.38
C ALA A 157 -1.55 11.71 7.64
N SER A 158 -0.33 12.12 7.99
CA SER A 158 0.46 11.54 9.09
C SER A 158 -0.22 11.66 10.45
N ASN A 159 -0.98 12.72 10.70
CA ASN A 159 -1.79 12.88 11.91
C ASN A 159 -2.78 11.74 12.10
N VAL A 160 -3.44 11.29 11.01
CA VAL A 160 -4.35 10.13 11.06
C VAL A 160 -3.56 8.86 11.37
N ILE A 161 -2.38 8.69 10.77
CA ILE A 161 -1.53 7.53 11.04
C ILE A 161 -1.15 7.46 12.52
N TYR A 162 -0.61 8.52 13.11
CA TYR A 162 -0.22 8.52 14.53
C TYR A 162 -1.41 8.33 15.48
N ASN A 163 -2.58 8.84 15.13
CA ASN A 163 -3.79 8.69 15.93
C ASN A 163 -4.30 7.24 15.93
N HIS A 164 -4.20 6.53 14.80
CA HIS A 164 -4.83 5.22 14.62
C HIS A 164 -3.89 4.02 14.69
N PHE A 165 -2.57 4.19 14.54
CA PHE A 165 -1.61 3.09 14.55
C PHE A 165 -0.67 3.17 15.75
N SER A 166 -0.37 2.01 16.32
CA SER A 166 0.64 1.84 17.36
C SER A 166 1.89 1.21 16.74
N PHE A 167 3.04 1.79 17.02
CA PHE A 167 4.34 1.33 16.51
C PHE A 167 5.15 0.77 17.66
N GLN A 168 5.64 -0.47 17.48
CA GLN A 168 6.49 -1.14 18.46
C GLN A 168 7.96 -0.91 18.11
N LYS A 169 8.82 -0.85 19.13
CA LYS A 169 10.25 -0.54 18.94
C LYS A 169 10.99 -1.72 18.28
N GLU A 170 10.49 -2.92 18.51
CA GLU A 170 11.07 -4.18 18.07
C GLU A 170 10.94 -4.36 16.54
N ASP A 171 9.98 -3.69 15.91
CA ASP A 171 9.73 -3.75 14.47
C ASP A 171 10.41 -2.63 13.68
N ILE A 172 11.39 -1.94 14.28
CA ILE A 172 12.11 -0.83 13.66
C ILE A 172 13.37 -1.34 12.96
N ILE A 173 13.42 -1.13 11.64
CA ILE A 173 14.61 -1.38 10.83
C ILE A 173 15.27 -0.02 10.56
N ILE A 174 16.53 0.12 10.96
CA ILE A 174 17.30 1.36 10.78
C ILE A 174 18.41 1.12 9.75
N ASN A 175 18.54 2.04 8.81
CA ASN A 175 19.65 2.09 7.86
C ASN A 175 20.30 3.49 7.87
N ASP A 176 21.33 3.73 7.06
CA ASP A 176 21.97 5.04 6.91
C ASP A 176 21.05 6.11 6.28
N LYS A 177 20.02 5.69 5.54
CA LYS A 177 19.16 6.57 4.72
C LYS A 177 17.70 6.64 5.14
N TYR A 178 17.22 5.64 5.86
CA TYR A 178 15.81 5.54 6.25
C TYR A 178 15.63 4.67 7.50
N ILE A 179 14.53 4.94 8.19
CA ILE A 179 13.97 4.08 9.24
C ILE A 179 12.71 3.47 8.67
N SER A 180 12.50 2.17 8.82
CA SER A 180 11.22 1.52 8.53
C SER A 180 10.58 1.01 9.80
N MET A 181 9.27 1.22 9.93
CA MET A 181 8.49 0.88 11.10
C MET A 181 7.26 0.09 10.66
N TYR A 182 6.88 -0.90 11.47
CA TYR A 182 5.59 -1.56 11.36
C TYR A 182 4.63 -1.02 12.42
N GLY A 183 3.42 -0.65 11.99
CA GLY A 183 2.37 -0.16 12.87
C GLY A 183 1.12 -1.02 12.77
N VAL A 184 0.51 -1.34 13.90
CA VAL A 184 -0.76 -2.08 13.96
C VAL A 184 -1.88 -1.10 14.28
N ASN A 185 -3.01 -1.23 13.59
CA ASN A 185 -4.17 -0.40 13.84
C ASN A 185 -4.74 -0.67 15.23
N LYS A 186 -4.92 0.38 16.03
CA LYS A 186 -5.43 0.33 17.41
C LYS A 186 -6.82 -0.30 17.50
N ASN A 187 -7.65 -0.15 16.47
CA ASN A 187 -8.97 -0.77 16.42
C ASN A 187 -8.90 -2.31 16.42
N ASN A 188 -7.81 -2.90 15.93
CA ASN A 188 -7.62 -4.35 15.89
C ASN A 188 -6.95 -4.92 17.15
N LEU A 189 -6.55 -4.05 18.09
CA LEU A 189 -6.03 -4.47 19.40
C LEU A 189 -7.17 -4.70 20.40
N ASN A 190 -8.29 -3.99 20.25
CA ASN A 190 -9.44 -4.07 21.15
C ASN A 190 -10.36 -5.28 20.91
N SER A 191 -10.10 -6.11 19.91
CA SER A 191 -10.84 -7.36 19.67
C SER A 191 -10.25 -8.58 20.40
N ILE A 192 -9.33 -8.37 21.36
CA ILE A 192 -8.65 -9.42 22.14
C ILE A 192 -9.04 -9.36 23.64
N ILE A 193 -10.00 -8.51 24.04
CA ILE A 193 -10.57 -8.62 25.38
C ILE A 193 -11.60 -9.75 25.33
N ASP A 194 -11.12 -10.99 25.51
CA ASP A 194 -11.95 -12.12 25.93
C ASP A 194 -12.72 -11.66 27.17
N GLU A 195 -14.05 -11.65 27.08
CA GLU A 195 -14.87 -11.59 28.28
C GLU A 195 -14.48 -12.79 29.17
N PRO A 196 -14.20 -12.58 30.46
CA PRO A 196 -13.95 -13.70 31.36
C PRO A 196 -15.17 -14.62 31.34
N PRO A 197 -14.98 -15.96 31.34
CA PRO A 197 -16.09 -16.88 31.35
C PRO A 197 -16.96 -16.64 32.59
N ASP A 198 -18.28 -16.54 32.37
CA ASP A 198 -19.32 -16.47 33.40
C ASP A 198 -19.24 -17.60 34.43
#